data_AF-A0A925HX28-F1
#
_entry.id   AF-A0A925HX28-F1
#
_cell.length_a   1.000
_cell.length_b   1.000
_cell.length_c   1.000
_cell.angle_alpha   90.00
_cell.angle_beta   90.00
_cell.angle_gamma   90.00
#
_symmetry.space_group_name_H-M   'P 1'
#
loop_
_entity.id
_entity.type
_entity.pdbx_description
1 polymer ?
#
loop_
_entity_poly.entity_id
_entity_poly.type
_entity_poly.pdbx_seq_one_letter_code
_entity_poly.pdbx_strand_id
1 'polypeptide(L)'
;EADENGFKNYCVLAYGTAEELFPYQDPLGRRIYLSESKDYYEVVGVLKFRNATAAIGGSLEAQDFKYDVYIPISTIRKSIGDLDITRRGGTFSADLIELNQITLRVKSVELVRPTADLVRKTLNVADPKKKVPQPKPGSPEVTATAAAATAHAEQNEKPPRGDVAVVVPEELLEQARVARLTLAVFMGLIAAVSLLVGGIGIMNIMLATVTERTREIGIRRALGATQKHIVLQFLVETVSLSVVGGAFGIIAGVLSPVIFVELRDILLEANPQIADALPDVAKTLEPVIVMMSIPLSFGISVLVGVVFGIYPAIRAAKMDPIEALRHE
;
A
#
# COMPACT_ATOMS: atom_id res chain seq x y z
N GLU A 1 -3.49 -30.42 -1.59
CA GLU A 1 -2.66 -31.58 -1.18
C GLU A 1 -3.39 -32.92 -1.29
N ALA A 2 -4.61 -33.11 -0.75
CA ALA A 2 -5.30 -34.40 -0.84
C ALA A 2 -5.61 -34.86 -2.29
N ASP A 3 -5.85 -33.94 -3.22
CA ASP A 3 -6.15 -34.27 -4.63
C ASP A 3 -4.93 -34.53 -5.51
N GLU A 4 -3.74 -34.01 -5.15
CA GLU A 4 -2.53 -34.17 -5.97
C GLU A 4 -2.04 -35.63 -6.00
N ASN A 5 -2.30 -36.40 -4.94
CA ASN A 5 -1.87 -37.79 -4.83
C ASN A 5 -2.85 -38.79 -5.47
N GLY A 6 -4.11 -38.39 -5.68
CA GLY A 6 -5.16 -39.27 -6.20
C GLY A 6 -5.28 -39.31 -7.72
N PHE A 7 -4.66 -38.35 -8.43
CA PHE A 7 -4.83 -38.14 -9.89
C PHE A 7 -6.30 -38.15 -10.33
N LYS A 8 -7.20 -37.64 -9.48
CA LYS A 8 -8.62 -37.63 -9.79
C LYS A 8 -8.89 -36.52 -10.81
N ASN A 9 -9.82 -36.78 -11.71
CA ASN A 9 -10.25 -35.81 -12.72
C ASN A 9 -11.19 -34.80 -12.08
N TYR A 10 -10.63 -33.89 -11.29
CA TYR A 10 -11.37 -32.77 -10.70
C TYR A 10 -11.05 -31.48 -11.42
N CYS A 11 -12.06 -30.62 -11.53
CA CYS A 11 -11.91 -29.26 -12.04
C CYS A 11 -12.63 -28.24 -11.17
N VAL A 12 -12.15 -27.00 -11.23
CA VAL A 12 -12.80 -25.82 -10.65
C VAL A 12 -13.21 -24.90 -11.79
N LEU A 13 -14.47 -24.49 -11.84
CA LEU A 13 -14.99 -23.62 -12.89
C LEU A 13 -14.82 -22.14 -12.52
N ALA A 14 -14.51 -21.29 -13.49
CA ALA A 14 -14.71 -19.85 -13.34
C ALA A 14 -16.20 -19.51 -13.23
N TYR A 15 -16.49 -18.35 -12.62
CA TYR A 15 -17.87 -17.90 -12.41
C TYR A 15 -18.69 -17.85 -13.71
N GLY A 16 -18.12 -17.32 -14.79
CA GLY A 16 -18.83 -17.21 -16.08
C GLY A 16 -19.06 -18.56 -16.75
N THR A 17 -18.07 -19.46 -16.73
CA THR A 17 -18.23 -20.84 -17.24
C THR A 17 -19.31 -21.59 -16.49
N ALA A 18 -19.40 -21.42 -15.16
CA ALA A 18 -20.40 -22.06 -14.35
C ALA A 18 -21.81 -21.55 -14.68
N GLU A 19 -21.99 -20.23 -14.83
CA GLU A 19 -23.28 -19.64 -15.25
C GLU A 19 -23.71 -20.10 -16.65
N GLU A 20 -22.76 -20.22 -17.59
CA GLU A 20 -23.08 -20.59 -18.97
C GLU A 20 -23.40 -22.09 -19.11
N LEU A 21 -22.62 -22.97 -18.47
CA LEU A 21 -22.83 -24.42 -18.54
C LEU A 21 -23.98 -24.89 -17.65
N PHE A 22 -24.23 -24.22 -16.52
CA PHE A 22 -25.22 -24.63 -15.51
C PHE A 22 -26.09 -23.43 -15.05
N PRO A 23 -26.86 -22.79 -15.96
CA PRO A 23 -27.62 -21.57 -15.65
C PRO A 23 -28.74 -21.77 -14.60
N TYR A 24 -29.26 -22.99 -14.48
CA TYR A 24 -30.40 -23.30 -13.60
C TYR A 24 -30.12 -24.47 -12.64
N GLN A 25 -28.87 -24.91 -12.53
CA GLN A 25 -28.50 -26.08 -11.74
C GLN A 25 -27.23 -25.82 -10.95
N ASP A 26 -27.08 -26.49 -9.81
CA ASP A 26 -25.81 -26.44 -9.07
C ASP A 26 -24.72 -27.19 -9.86
N PRO A 27 -23.61 -26.52 -10.22
CA PRO A 27 -22.50 -27.14 -10.94
C PRO A 27 -21.71 -28.14 -10.09
N LEU A 28 -21.79 -28.08 -8.76
CA LEU A 28 -21.00 -28.95 -7.88
C LEU A 28 -21.37 -30.44 -8.03
N GLY A 29 -20.36 -31.31 -8.12
CA GLY A 29 -20.50 -32.76 -8.33
C GLY A 29 -20.94 -33.17 -9.74
N ARG A 30 -21.14 -32.21 -10.66
CA ARG A 30 -21.43 -32.50 -12.06
C ARG A 30 -20.15 -32.77 -12.84
N ARG A 31 -20.28 -33.47 -13.98
CA ARG A 31 -19.15 -33.77 -14.86
C ARG A 31 -19.22 -32.96 -16.12
N ILE A 32 -18.11 -32.34 -16.49
CA ILE A 32 -17.90 -31.66 -17.77
C ILE A 32 -16.96 -32.49 -18.64
N TYR A 33 -17.13 -32.40 -19.95
CA TYR A 33 -16.23 -33.05 -20.90
C TYR A 33 -15.24 -32.02 -21.45
N LEU A 34 -13.95 -32.34 -21.40
CA LEU A 34 -12.91 -31.51 -21.99
C LEU A 34 -12.38 -32.18 -23.26
N SER A 35 -12.50 -31.48 -24.37
CA SER A 35 -12.10 -31.98 -25.70
C SER A 35 -10.59 -32.18 -25.82
N GLU A 36 -9.80 -31.37 -25.12
CA GLU A 36 -8.33 -31.38 -25.16
C GLU A 36 -7.76 -32.64 -24.50
N SER A 37 -8.29 -33.01 -23.33
CA SER A 37 -7.86 -34.20 -22.58
C SER A 37 -8.67 -35.46 -22.93
N LYS A 38 -9.76 -35.33 -23.70
CA LYS A 38 -10.69 -36.41 -24.10
C LYS A 38 -11.25 -37.20 -22.92
N ASP A 39 -11.47 -36.54 -21.79
CA ASP A 39 -11.93 -37.17 -20.56
C ASP A 39 -12.93 -36.28 -19.81
N TYR A 40 -13.66 -36.87 -18.86
CA TYR A 40 -14.64 -36.19 -18.02
C TYR A 40 -14.02 -35.76 -16.69
N TYR A 41 -14.33 -34.52 -16.29
CA TYR A 41 -13.87 -33.92 -15.04
C TYR A 41 -15.06 -33.57 -14.16
N GLU A 42 -14.98 -33.94 -12.88
CA GLU A 42 -15.99 -33.62 -11.88
C GLU A 42 -15.70 -32.23 -11.27
N VAL A 43 -16.74 -31.40 -11.21
CA VAL A 43 -16.66 -30.03 -10.70
C VAL A 43 -16.72 -30.06 -9.18
N VAL A 44 -15.61 -29.64 -8.53
CA VAL A 44 -15.51 -29.61 -7.06
C VAL A 44 -15.65 -28.21 -6.48
N GLY A 45 -15.65 -27.18 -7.33
CA GLY A 45 -15.74 -25.79 -6.89
C GLY A 45 -16.03 -24.82 -8.04
N VAL A 46 -16.51 -23.64 -7.65
CA VAL A 46 -16.69 -22.49 -8.54
C VAL A 46 -15.97 -21.29 -7.94
N LEU A 47 -15.20 -20.58 -8.77
CA LEU A 47 -14.53 -19.36 -8.35
C LEU A 47 -15.53 -18.22 -8.15
N LYS A 48 -15.21 -17.31 -7.21
CA LYS A 48 -15.95 -16.05 -7.08
C LYS A 48 -15.78 -15.20 -8.34
N PHE A 49 -16.78 -14.39 -8.63
CA PHE A 49 -16.72 -13.43 -9.72
C PHE A 49 -15.46 -12.54 -9.59
N ARG A 50 -14.73 -12.41 -10.69
CA ARG A 50 -13.54 -11.59 -10.81
C ARG A 50 -13.62 -10.81 -12.11
N ASN A 51 -13.45 -9.49 -12.04
CA ASN A 51 -13.38 -8.65 -13.22
C ASN A 51 -12.15 -9.00 -14.08
N ALA A 52 -12.30 -8.88 -15.41
CA ALA A 52 -11.19 -8.98 -16.34
C ALA A 52 -10.08 -8.02 -15.91
N THR A 53 -8.87 -8.54 -15.77
CA THR A 53 -7.72 -7.71 -15.39
C THR A 53 -7.21 -7.07 -16.68
N ALA A 54 -7.14 -5.74 -16.74
CA ALA A 54 -6.55 -5.04 -17.88
C ALA A 54 -5.14 -5.57 -18.16
N ALA A 55 -4.77 -5.71 -19.44
CA ALA A 55 -3.43 -6.11 -19.89
C ALA A 55 -2.34 -5.35 -19.12
N ILE A 56 -1.63 -6.05 -18.24
CA ILE A 56 -0.60 -5.44 -17.42
C ILE A 56 0.73 -5.56 -18.17
N GLY A 57 1.06 -4.51 -18.91
CA GLY A 57 2.29 -4.42 -19.68
C GLY A 57 2.12 -4.85 -21.13
N GLY A 58 2.76 -4.11 -22.03
CA GLY A 58 2.55 -4.12 -23.50
C GLY A 58 2.89 -5.41 -24.27
N SER A 59 2.85 -6.58 -23.62
CA SER A 59 2.99 -7.89 -24.29
C SER A 59 2.11 -9.00 -23.68
N LEU A 60 1.26 -8.71 -22.68
CA LEU A 60 0.26 -9.66 -22.20
C LEU A 60 -1.10 -9.22 -22.72
N GLU A 61 -1.73 -10.04 -23.57
CA GLU A 61 -3.14 -9.87 -23.92
C GLU A 61 -3.99 -9.82 -22.64
N ALA A 62 -5.05 -9.02 -22.64
CA ALA A 62 -5.99 -9.01 -21.53
C ALA A 62 -6.56 -10.43 -21.37
N GLN A 63 -6.10 -11.15 -20.34
CA GLN A 63 -6.60 -12.48 -20.05
C GLN A 63 -7.99 -12.36 -19.41
N ASP A 64 -9.00 -12.82 -20.14
CA ASP A 64 -10.35 -12.94 -19.63
C ASP A 64 -10.51 -14.25 -18.85
N PHE A 65 -10.29 -14.16 -17.53
CA PHE A 65 -10.42 -15.31 -16.62
C PHE A 65 -11.87 -15.75 -16.39
N LYS A 66 -12.85 -15.10 -17.04
CA LYS A 66 -14.27 -15.33 -16.79
C LYS A 66 -14.73 -16.72 -17.24
N TYR A 67 -14.12 -17.26 -18.29
CA TYR A 67 -14.53 -18.52 -18.92
C TYR A 67 -13.54 -19.68 -18.72
N ASP A 68 -12.60 -19.54 -17.79
CA ASP A 68 -11.55 -20.54 -17.56
C ASP A 68 -12.03 -21.78 -16.78
N VAL A 69 -11.35 -22.90 -17.04
CA VAL A 69 -11.47 -24.15 -16.28
C VAL A 69 -10.11 -24.48 -15.64
N TYR A 70 -10.09 -24.65 -14.33
CA TYR A 70 -8.87 -24.91 -13.56
C TYR A 70 -8.75 -26.39 -13.24
N ILE A 71 -7.63 -27.00 -13.61
CA ILE A 71 -7.34 -28.42 -13.43
C ILE A 71 -5.97 -28.55 -12.76
N PRO A 72 -5.79 -29.47 -11.80
CA PRO A 72 -4.48 -29.74 -11.24
C PRO A 72 -3.45 -30.11 -12.33
N ILE A 73 -2.28 -29.49 -12.28
CA ILE A 73 -1.21 -29.74 -13.28
C ILE A 73 -0.75 -31.21 -13.29
N SER A 74 -0.81 -31.89 -12.14
CA SER A 74 -0.48 -33.32 -12.03
C SER A 74 -1.47 -34.19 -12.81
N THR A 75 -2.74 -33.81 -12.85
CA THR A 75 -3.80 -34.53 -13.58
C THR A 75 -3.62 -34.36 -15.08
N ILE A 76 -3.42 -33.12 -15.56
CA ILE A 76 -3.30 -32.86 -17.02
C ILE A 76 -2.03 -33.45 -17.62
N ARG A 77 -0.90 -33.42 -16.88
CA ARG A 77 0.37 -34.02 -17.32
C ARG A 77 0.25 -35.53 -17.51
N LYS A 78 -0.55 -36.19 -16.67
CA LYS A 78 -0.79 -37.64 -16.77
C LYS A 78 -1.74 -37.98 -17.93
N SER A 79 -2.79 -37.18 -18.15
CA SER A 79 -3.82 -37.49 -19.14
C SER A 79 -3.39 -37.23 -20.57
N ILE A 80 -2.68 -36.12 -20.83
CA ILE A 80 -2.27 -35.72 -22.19
C ILE A 80 -0.85 -36.22 -22.53
N GLY A 81 -0.01 -36.43 -21.53
CA GLY A 81 1.41 -36.71 -21.74
C GLY A 81 2.17 -35.48 -22.24
N ASP A 82 3.44 -35.65 -22.60
CA ASP A 82 4.31 -34.53 -23.00
C ASP A 82 4.26 -34.23 -24.51
N LEU A 83 3.61 -35.08 -25.33
CA LEU A 83 3.66 -35.02 -26.79
C LEU A 83 2.27 -35.28 -27.41
N ASP A 84 1.66 -34.25 -28.01
CA ASP A 84 0.44 -34.40 -28.80
C ASP A 84 0.79 -34.73 -30.25
N ILE A 85 0.39 -35.91 -30.72
CA ILE A 85 0.64 -36.37 -32.09
C ILE A 85 -0.66 -36.30 -32.87
N THR A 86 -0.77 -35.33 -33.78
CA THR A 86 -1.89 -35.22 -34.71
C THR A 86 -1.50 -35.73 -36.10
N ARG A 87 -2.24 -36.74 -36.58
CA ARG A 87 -2.16 -37.23 -37.96
C ARG A 87 -3.42 -36.81 -38.72
N ARG A 88 -3.30 -35.86 -39.65
CA ARG A 88 -4.36 -35.51 -40.61
C ARG A 88 -3.79 -35.48 -42.02
N GLY A 89 -4.41 -36.22 -42.94
CA GLY A 89 -4.17 -36.07 -44.39
C GLY A 89 -2.71 -36.24 -44.86
N GLY A 90 -1.90 -37.06 -44.19
CA GLY A 90 -0.49 -37.30 -44.59
C GLY A 90 0.54 -36.39 -43.92
N THR A 91 0.12 -35.37 -43.17
CA THR A 91 1.02 -34.54 -42.34
C THR A 91 1.08 -35.10 -40.92
N PHE A 92 2.29 -35.24 -40.39
CA PHE A 92 2.58 -35.60 -39.01
C PHE A 92 2.99 -34.32 -38.26
N SER A 93 2.19 -33.88 -37.28
CA SER A 93 2.57 -32.84 -36.33
C SER A 93 2.72 -33.46 -34.95
N ALA A 94 3.81 -33.13 -34.26
CA ALA A 94 4.08 -33.56 -32.91
C ALA A 94 4.38 -32.31 -32.08
N ASP A 95 3.43 -31.92 -31.24
CA ASP A 95 3.50 -30.70 -30.45
C ASP A 95 3.87 -31.07 -29.01
N LEU A 96 4.92 -30.47 -28.48
CA LEU A 96 5.34 -30.65 -27.09
C LEU A 96 4.55 -29.70 -26.19
N ILE A 97 3.96 -30.23 -25.11
CA ILE A 97 3.19 -29.42 -24.16
C ILE A 97 4.14 -28.86 -23.10
N GLU A 98 4.45 -27.58 -23.23
CA GLU A 98 5.33 -26.87 -22.30
C GLU A 98 4.55 -26.02 -21.28
N LEU A 99 5.21 -25.75 -20.15
CA LEU A 99 4.71 -24.83 -19.13
C LEU A 99 4.71 -23.39 -19.67
N ASN A 100 3.53 -22.82 -19.86
CA ASN A 100 3.40 -21.45 -20.36
C ASN A 100 3.79 -20.38 -19.31
N GLN A 101 3.32 -20.51 -18.07
CA GLN A 101 3.50 -19.47 -17.05
C GLN A 101 3.64 -20.04 -15.64
N ILE A 102 4.50 -19.40 -14.84
CA ILE A 102 4.60 -19.61 -13.40
C ILE A 102 4.30 -18.28 -12.70
N THR A 103 3.26 -18.25 -11.89
CA THR A 103 2.86 -17.06 -11.12
C THR A 103 3.40 -17.14 -9.70
N LEU A 104 4.23 -16.16 -9.30
CA LEU A 104 4.80 -16.08 -7.97
C LEU A 104 4.06 -15.03 -7.13
N ARG A 105 3.53 -15.44 -5.97
CA ARG A 105 2.91 -14.53 -5.01
C ARG A 105 3.89 -14.15 -3.92
N VAL A 106 4.10 -12.84 -3.76
CA VAL A 106 4.98 -12.27 -2.73
C VAL A 106 4.13 -11.78 -1.54
N LYS A 107 4.69 -11.85 -0.32
CA LYS A 107 3.99 -11.47 0.92
C LYS A 107 3.64 -9.99 1.00
N SER A 108 4.48 -9.12 0.44
CA SER A 108 4.27 -7.67 0.45
C SER A 108 4.61 -7.06 -0.91
N VAL A 109 3.96 -5.94 -1.20
CA VAL A 109 4.16 -5.17 -2.43
C VAL A 109 5.60 -4.66 -2.55
N GLU A 110 6.21 -4.26 -1.43
CA GLU A 110 7.59 -3.73 -1.39
C GLU A 110 8.64 -4.78 -1.78
N LEU A 111 8.34 -6.06 -1.52
CA LEU A 111 9.22 -7.18 -1.87
C LEU A 111 9.08 -7.64 -3.32
N VAL A 112 8.10 -7.13 -4.09
CA VAL A 112 7.86 -7.58 -5.46
C VAL A 112 9.08 -7.30 -6.35
N ARG A 113 9.64 -6.08 -6.30
CA ARG A 113 10.83 -5.70 -7.09
C ARG A 113 12.08 -6.50 -6.70
N PRO A 114 12.49 -6.54 -5.41
CA PRO A 114 13.63 -7.35 -5.01
C PRO A 114 13.50 -8.83 -5.37
N THR A 115 12.28 -9.39 -5.23
CA THR A 115 12.03 -10.80 -5.57
C THR A 115 12.11 -11.03 -7.07
N ALA A 116 11.55 -10.14 -7.89
CA ALA A 116 11.65 -10.24 -9.34
C ALA A 116 13.10 -10.16 -9.83
N ASP A 117 13.91 -9.27 -9.26
CA ASP A 117 15.33 -9.14 -9.59
C ASP A 117 16.12 -10.38 -9.16
N LEU A 118 15.79 -10.96 -8.00
CA LEU A 118 16.37 -12.22 -7.55
C LEU A 118 16.03 -13.36 -8.53
N VAL A 119 14.76 -13.49 -8.93
CA VAL A 119 14.29 -14.51 -9.88
C VAL A 119 14.98 -14.35 -11.24
N ARG A 120 15.11 -13.12 -11.75
CA ARG A 120 15.84 -12.85 -13.00
C ARG A 120 17.28 -13.30 -12.92
N LYS A 121 17.97 -13.01 -11.82
CA LYS A 121 19.36 -13.46 -11.58
C LYS A 121 19.46 -14.99 -11.48
N THR A 122 18.57 -15.63 -10.74
CA THR A 122 18.58 -17.10 -10.57
C THR A 122 18.28 -17.83 -11.87
N LEU A 123 17.35 -17.32 -12.69
CA LEU A 123 17.00 -17.91 -13.98
C LEU A 123 17.92 -17.47 -15.12
N ASN A 124 18.87 -16.57 -14.85
CA ASN A 124 19.75 -15.96 -15.84
C ASN A 124 18.95 -15.39 -17.03
N VAL A 125 17.93 -14.59 -16.73
CA VAL A 125 17.07 -13.93 -17.72
C VAL A 125 17.53 -12.48 -17.87
N ALA A 126 17.67 -12.03 -19.12
CA ALA A 126 18.03 -10.65 -19.40
C ALA A 126 16.94 -9.69 -18.90
N ASP A 127 17.35 -8.59 -18.27
CA ASP A 127 16.42 -7.55 -17.84
C ASP A 127 15.96 -6.75 -19.08
N PRO A 128 14.65 -6.71 -19.39
CA PRO A 128 14.14 -5.97 -20.54
C PRO A 128 14.43 -4.46 -20.48
N LYS A 129 14.74 -3.90 -19.30
CA LYS A 129 15.10 -2.48 -19.13
C LYS A 129 16.61 -2.23 -19.25
N LYS A 130 17.45 -3.26 -19.18
CA LYS A 130 18.89 -3.15 -19.35
C LYS A 130 19.21 -3.21 -20.84
N LYS A 131 19.15 -2.05 -21.52
CA LYS A 131 19.73 -1.92 -22.87
C LYS A 131 21.17 -2.43 -22.80
N VAL A 132 21.46 -3.53 -23.49
CA VAL A 132 22.84 -3.93 -23.78
C VAL A 132 23.51 -2.69 -24.39
N PRO A 133 24.64 -2.20 -23.85
CA PRO A 133 25.36 -1.10 -24.47
C PRO A 133 25.77 -1.57 -25.86
N GLN A 134 25.10 -1.10 -26.91
CA GLN A 134 25.62 -1.28 -28.26
C GLN A 134 26.94 -0.50 -28.32
N PRO A 135 28.07 -1.14 -28.69
CA PRO A 135 29.31 -0.42 -28.86
C PRO A 135 29.10 0.65 -29.93
N LYS A 136 29.29 1.92 -29.56
CA LYS A 136 29.29 3.04 -30.50
C LYS A 136 30.40 2.78 -31.52
N PRO A 137 30.11 2.72 -32.83
CA PRO A 137 31.16 2.62 -33.83
C PRO A 137 31.84 3.98 -33.94
N GLY A 138 33.12 4.06 -33.55
CA GLY A 138 34.00 5.19 -33.88
C GLY A 138 34.53 6.03 -32.73
N SER A 139 35.26 5.44 -31.78
CA SER A 139 36.24 6.19 -30.98
C SER A 139 37.55 5.41 -30.86
N PRO A 140 38.72 6.04 -31.08
CA PRO A 140 39.98 5.33 -31.29
C PRO A 140 40.59 4.83 -29.97
N GLU A 141 41.14 3.62 -30.04
CA GLU A 141 42.31 3.09 -29.32
C GLU A 141 42.84 3.87 -28.11
N VAL A 142 42.22 3.80 -26.93
CA VAL A 142 42.98 3.95 -25.66
C VAL A 142 42.32 3.20 -24.49
N THR A 143 42.12 1.88 -24.55
CA THR A 143 42.15 0.98 -23.36
C THR A 143 42.03 -0.51 -23.75
N ALA A 144 42.99 -1.03 -24.50
CA ALA A 144 43.07 -2.48 -24.79
C ALA A 144 43.33 -3.34 -23.53
N THR A 145 43.82 -2.73 -22.43
CA THR A 145 44.09 -3.43 -21.16
C THR A 145 42.96 -3.33 -20.13
N ALA A 146 42.07 -2.32 -20.21
CA ALA A 146 40.87 -2.27 -19.35
C ALA A 146 39.71 -3.05 -19.97
N ALA A 147 39.56 -3.05 -21.30
CA ALA A 147 38.54 -3.85 -21.98
C ALA A 147 38.79 -5.36 -21.87
N ALA A 148 40.05 -5.81 -21.83
CA ALA A 148 40.39 -7.22 -21.65
C ALA A 148 40.13 -7.72 -20.22
N ALA A 149 40.29 -6.87 -19.20
CA ALA A 149 40.02 -7.25 -17.80
C ALA A 149 38.52 -7.36 -17.49
N THR A 150 37.67 -6.52 -18.09
CA THR A 150 36.21 -6.69 -18.04
C THR A 150 35.72 -7.83 -18.95
N ALA A 151 36.37 -8.06 -20.10
CA ALA A 151 36.00 -9.14 -21.01
C ALA A 151 36.28 -10.55 -20.45
N HIS A 152 37.31 -10.72 -19.61
CA HIS A 152 37.58 -12.00 -18.94
C HIS A 152 36.65 -12.28 -17.75
N ALA A 153 35.98 -11.26 -17.19
CA ALA A 153 34.98 -11.44 -16.14
C ALA A 153 33.58 -11.75 -16.70
N GLU A 154 33.26 -11.29 -17.92
CA GLU A 154 31.98 -11.55 -18.60
C GLU A 154 31.93 -12.87 -19.38
N GLN A 155 33.06 -13.54 -19.61
CA GLN A 155 33.12 -14.77 -20.43
C GLN A 155 32.64 -16.05 -19.74
N ASN A 156 32.34 -16.03 -18.45
CA ASN A 156 31.87 -17.19 -17.68
C ASN A 156 30.38 -17.15 -17.31
N GLU A 157 29.66 -16.10 -17.71
CA GLU A 157 28.21 -16.02 -17.52
C GLU A 157 27.53 -16.72 -18.70
N LYS A 158 26.75 -17.77 -18.43
CA LYS A 158 25.95 -18.44 -19.46
C LYS A 158 25.13 -17.37 -20.21
N PRO A 159 24.94 -17.48 -21.54
CA PRO A 159 24.04 -16.57 -22.24
C PRO A 159 22.66 -16.58 -21.58
N PRO A 160 22.01 -15.42 -21.46
CA PRO A 160 20.71 -15.35 -20.82
C PRO A 160 19.71 -16.21 -21.59
N ARG A 161 18.85 -16.94 -20.87
CA ARG A 161 17.81 -17.76 -21.50
C ARG A 161 16.83 -16.85 -22.23
N GLY A 162 16.67 -17.06 -23.54
CA GLY A 162 15.71 -16.34 -24.37
C GLY A 162 14.27 -16.85 -24.24
N ASP A 163 14.09 -18.04 -23.64
CA ASP A 163 12.83 -18.78 -23.64
C ASP A 163 11.92 -18.40 -22.46
N VAL A 164 12.39 -17.57 -21.52
CA VAL A 164 11.66 -17.22 -20.29
C VAL A 164 11.69 -15.70 -20.07
N ALA A 165 10.52 -15.12 -19.79
CA ALA A 165 10.38 -13.71 -19.44
C ALA A 165 9.81 -13.54 -18.02
N VAL A 166 10.41 -12.64 -17.23
CA VAL A 166 9.90 -12.27 -15.90
C VAL A 166 9.13 -10.96 -15.99
N VAL A 167 7.80 -11.06 -15.97
CA VAL A 167 6.87 -9.93 -16.07
C VAL A 167 6.43 -9.50 -14.68
N VAL A 168 6.58 -8.21 -14.39
CA VAL A 168 6.15 -7.59 -13.13
C VAL A 168 5.11 -6.51 -13.45
N PRO A 169 3.97 -6.48 -12.74
CA PRO A 169 2.97 -5.42 -12.79
C PRO A 169 3.42 -4.02 -12.32
N GLU A 170 4.49 -3.47 -12.88
CA GLU A 170 5.10 -2.21 -12.39
C GLU A 170 4.14 -1.02 -12.45
N GLU A 171 3.28 -0.95 -13.45
CA GLU A 171 2.33 0.15 -13.60
C GLU A 171 1.30 0.19 -12.47
N LEU A 172 0.76 -0.97 -12.07
CA LEU A 172 -0.16 -1.05 -10.92
C LEU A 172 0.53 -0.70 -9.61
N LEU A 173 1.79 -1.11 -9.45
CA LEU A 173 2.59 -0.78 -8.26
C LEU A 173 2.86 0.72 -8.17
N GLU A 174 3.24 1.36 -9.28
CA GLU A 174 3.48 2.79 -9.31
C GLU A 174 2.18 3.60 -9.19
N GLN A 175 1.08 3.18 -9.82
CA GLN A 175 -0.23 3.82 -9.64
C GLN A 175 -0.68 3.79 -8.18
N ALA A 176 -0.61 2.62 -7.52
CA ALA A 176 -0.94 2.49 -6.11
C ALA A 176 0.00 3.32 -5.21
N ARG A 177 1.29 3.38 -5.55
CA ARG A 177 2.28 4.18 -4.81
C ARG A 177 2.00 5.67 -4.93
N VAL A 178 1.78 6.18 -6.16
CA VAL A 178 1.46 7.58 -6.42
C VAL A 178 0.15 7.97 -5.74
N ALA A 179 -0.90 7.14 -5.83
CA ALA A 179 -2.16 7.39 -5.15
C ALA A 179 -1.98 7.48 -3.62
N ARG A 180 -1.23 6.55 -3.02
CA ARG A 180 -0.91 6.57 -1.58
C ARG A 180 -0.13 7.83 -1.18
N LEU A 181 0.88 8.22 -1.97
CA LEU A 181 1.69 9.40 -1.71
C LEU A 181 0.85 10.68 -1.77
N THR A 182 0.01 10.80 -2.79
CA THR A 182 -0.92 11.92 -2.96
C THR A 182 -1.87 12.04 -1.76
N LEU A 183 -2.49 10.93 -1.33
CA LEU A 183 -3.35 10.92 -0.14
C LEU A 183 -2.60 11.32 1.13
N ALA A 184 -1.38 10.82 1.32
CA ALA A 184 -0.55 11.15 2.48
C ALA A 184 -0.20 12.65 2.52
N VAL A 185 0.13 13.24 1.37
CA VAL A 185 0.40 14.68 1.26
C VAL A 185 -0.83 15.51 1.60
N PHE A 186 -2.01 15.13 1.09
CA PHE A 186 -3.26 15.82 1.42
C PHE A 186 -3.59 15.75 2.92
N MET A 187 -3.47 14.57 3.54
CA MET A 187 -3.67 14.43 4.99
C MET A 187 -2.68 15.26 5.79
N GLY A 188 -1.41 15.30 5.37
CA GLY A 188 -0.38 16.13 5.98
C GLY A 188 -0.69 17.63 5.90
N LEU A 189 -1.18 18.11 4.75
CA LEU A 189 -1.60 19.51 4.58
C LEU A 189 -2.80 19.86 5.45
N ILE A 190 -3.83 19.00 5.49
CA ILE A 190 -5.02 19.22 6.34
C ILE A 190 -4.60 19.28 7.80
N ALA A 191 -3.78 18.32 8.25
CA ALA A 191 -3.25 18.31 9.62
C ALA A 191 -2.44 19.57 9.94
N ALA A 192 -1.59 20.04 9.02
CA ALA A 192 -0.80 21.26 9.21
C ALA A 192 -1.67 22.52 9.34
N VAL A 193 -2.71 22.64 8.50
CA VAL A 193 -3.66 23.76 8.58
C VAL A 193 -4.46 23.72 9.88
N SER A 194 -4.98 22.55 10.26
CA SER A 194 -5.67 22.38 11.54
C SER A 194 -4.79 22.73 12.74
N LEU A 195 -3.51 22.34 12.70
CA LEU A 195 -2.54 22.65 13.74
C LEU A 195 -2.26 24.16 13.82
N LEU A 196 -2.14 24.83 12.69
CA LEU A 196 -1.91 26.28 12.62
C LEU A 196 -3.10 27.05 13.18
N VAL A 197 -4.32 26.69 12.77
CA VAL A 197 -5.56 27.30 13.29
C VAL A 197 -5.69 27.07 14.80
N GLY A 198 -5.41 25.86 15.28
CA GLY A 198 -5.40 25.54 16.70
C GLY A 198 -4.35 26.33 17.48
N GLY A 199 -3.14 26.46 16.94
CA GLY A 199 -2.05 27.25 17.51
C GLY A 199 -2.39 28.74 17.61
N ILE A 200 -2.99 29.32 16.57
CA ILE A 200 -3.50 30.70 16.61
C ILE A 200 -4.56 30.84 17.72
N GLY A 201 -5.43 29.85 17.89
CA GLY A 201 -6.41 29.82 18.98
C GLY A 201 -5.76 29.89 20.35
N ILE A 202 -4.73 29.06 20.61
CA ILE A 202 -3.95 29.09 21.85
C ILE A 202 -3.35 30.48 22.06
N MET A 203 -2.71 31.04 21.03
CA MET A 203 -2.10 32.37 21.10
C MET A 203 -3.13 33.45 21.44
N ASN A 204 -4.31 33.43 20.83
CA ASN A 204 -5.36 34.42 21.06
C ASN A 204 -5.92 34.34 22.48
N ILE A 205 -6.20 33.13 22.97
CA ILE A 205 -6.65 32.92 24.35
C ILE A 205 -5.58 33.44 25.32
N MET A 206 -4.31 33.09 25.09
CA MET A 206 -3.21 33.55 25.95
C MET A 206 -3.02 35.07 25.92
N LEU A 207 -3.17 35.72 24.75
CA LEU A 207 -3.14 37.18 24.67
C LEU A 207 -4.28 37.83 25.47
N ALA A 208 -5.49 37.28 25.39
CA ALA A 208 -6.62 37.75 26.17
C ALA A 208 -6.38 37.59 27.68
N THR A 209 -5.89 36.42 28.13
CA THR A 209 -5.57 36.17 29.54
C THR A 209 -4.48 37.11 30.06
N VAL A 210 -3.46 37.42 29.25
CA VAL A 210 -2.44 38.40 29.61
C VAL A 210 -3.05 39.79 29.81
N THR A 211 -4.00 40.19 28.98
CA THR A 211 -4.68 41.49 29.13
C THR A 211 -5.58 41.55 30.36
N GLU A 212 -6.30 40.46 30.68
CA GLU A 212 -7.14 40.38 31.88
C GLU A 212 -6.31 40.44 33.18
N ARG A 213 -5.13 39.80 33.18
CA ARG A 213 -4.24 39.74 34.36
C ARG A 213 -3.12 40.80 34.34
N THR A 214 -3.26 41.86 33.54
CA THR A 214 -2.26 42.96 33.41
C THR A 214 -1.79 43.50 34.75
N ARG A 215 -2.73 43.85 35.64
CA ARG A 215 -2.43 44.42 36.97
C ARG A 215 -1.60 43.48 37.84
N GLU A 216 -1.91 42.18 37.83
CA GLU A 216 -1.14 41.19 38.60
C GLU A 216 0.31 41.08 38.12
N ILE A 217 0.52 41.11 36.80
CA ILE A 217 1.84 41.07 36.18
C ILE A 217 2.64 42.32 36.56
N GLY A 218 1.99 43.50 36.53
CA GLY A 218 2.58 44.78 36.95
C GLY A 218 3.05 44.76 38.40
N ILE A 219 2.23 44.24 39.32
CA ILE A 219 2.59 44.11 40.75
C ILE A 219 3.80 43.18 40.92
N ARG A 220 3.82 42.01 40.26
CA ARG A 220 4.97 41.08 40.33
C ARG A 220 6.25 41.73 39.79
N ARG A 221 6.16 42.46 38.67
CA ARG A 221 7.28 43.19 38.06
C ARG A 221 7.80 44.31 38.98
N ALA A 222 6.92 45.05 39.64
CA ALA A 222 7.28 46.12 40.57
C ALA A 222 7.96 45.60 41.84
N LEU A 223 7.58 44.40 42.29
CA LEU A 223 8.22 43.70 43.42
C LEU A 223 9.58 43.06 43.07
N GLY A 224 10.05 43.20 41.82
CA GLY A 224 11.37 42.74 41.39
C GLY A 224 11.38 41.42 40.60
N ALA A 225 10.23 40.89 40.17
CA ALA A 225 10.22 39.73 39.28
C ALA A 225 10.90 40.07 37.94
N THR A 226 11.84 39.23 37.51
CA THR A 226 12.51 39.40 36.22
C THR A 226 11.59 39.04 35.05
N GLN A 227 11.87 39.55 33.86
CA GLN A 227 11.13 39.20 32.64
C GLN A 227 11.11 37.68 32.41
N LYS A 228 12.20 36.98 32.74
CA LYS A 228 12.31 35.53 32.61
C LYS A 228 11.33 34.78 33.51
N HIS A 229 11.07 35.27 34.72
CA HIS A 229 10.09 34.64 35.62
C HIS A 229 8.68 34.72 35.03
N ILE A 230 8.31 35.86 34.46
CA ILE A 230 7.00 36.05 33.82
C ILE A 230 6.87 35.19 32.56
N VAL A 231 7.91 35.17 31.70
CA VAL A 231 7.90 34.32 30.50
C VAL A 231 7.75 32.84 30.87
N LEU A 232 8.52 32.36 31.85
CA LEU A 232 8.48 30.96 32.26
C LEU A 232 7.11 30.59 32.83
N GLN A 233 6.48 31.46 33.62
CA GLN A 233 5.15 31.23 34.18
C GLN A 233 4.11 31.02 33.06
N PHE A 234 4.03 31.94 32.11
CA PHE A 234 3.06 31.84 31.00
C PHE A 234 3.38 30.69 30.04
N LEU A 235 4.67 30.39 29.85
CA LEU A 235 5.08 29.25 29.02
C LEU A 235 4.69 27.93 29.68
N VAL A 236 4.87 27.79 31.00
CA VAL A 236 4.42 26.61 31.75
C VAL A 236 2.90 26.47 31.71
N GLU A 237 2.15 27.57 31.86
CA GLU A 237 0.68 27.57 31.73
C GLU A 237 0.27 27.06 30.34
N THR A 238 0.86 27.60 29.27
CA THR A 238 0.55 27.18 27.89
C THR A 238 0.96 25.73 27.62
N VAL A 239 2.16 25.33 28.04
CA VAL A 239 2.64 23.96 27.85
C VAL A 239 1.79 22.96 28.64
N SER A 240 1.35 23.30 29.85
CA SER A 240 0.46 22.44 30.63
C SER A 240 -0.87 22.20 29.92
N LEU A 241 -1.46 23.25 29.32
CA LEU A 241 -2.67 23.13 28.51
C LEU A 241 -2.45 22.26 27.28
N SER A 242 -1.31 22.40 26.60
CA SER A 242 -0.96 21.54 25.46
C SER A 242 -0.68 20.10 25.85
N VAL A 243 -0.06 19.84 27.00
CA VAL A 243 0.14 18.46 27.51
C VAL A 243 -1.21 17.80 27.80
N VAL A 244 -2.11 18.52 28.50
CA VAL A 244 -3.46 18.00 28.80
C VAL A 244 -4.25 17.78 27.52
N GLY A 245 -4.29 18.77 26.63
CA GLY A 245 -4.97 18.65 25.34
C GLY A 245 -4.39 17.55 24.44
N GLY A 246 -3.06 17.41 24.43
CA GLY A 246 -2.35 16.34 23.72
C GLY A 246 -2.67 14.96 24.28
N ALA A 247 -2.73 14.80 25.60
CA ALA A 247 -3.15 13.55 26.23
C ALA A 247 -4.60 13.20 25.87
N PHE A 248 -5.52 14.17 25.92
CA PHE A 248 -6.90 13.98 25.48
C PHE A 248 -6.98 13.61 23.99
N GLY A 249 -6.20 14.25 23.13
CA GLY A 249 -6.11 13.93 21.71
C GLY A 249 -5.61 12.51 21.45
N ILE A 250 -4.63 12.03 22.21
CA ILE A 250 -4.13 10.64 22.13
C ILE A 250 -5.22 9.65 22.55
N ILE A 251 -5.92 9.92 23.67
CA ILE A 251 -7.02 9.06 24.13
C ILE A 251 -8.12 8.98 23.06
N ALA A 252 -8.54 10.11 22.50
CA ALA A 252 -9.51 10.15 21.42
C ALA A 252 -9.02 9.40 20.16
N GLY A 253 -7.74 9.56 19.81
CA GLY A 253 -7.12 8.85 18.68
C GLY A 253 -7.07 7.33 18.88
N VAL A 254 -6.73 6.86 20.07
CA VAL A 254 -6.69 5.42 20.40
C VAL A 254 -8.09 4.82 20.47
N LEU A 255 -9.09 5.58 20.89
CA LEU A 255 -10.49 5.14 20.90
C LEU A 255 -11.14 5.15 19.50
N SER A 256 -10.56 5.88 18.54
CA SER A 256 -11.15 6.03 17.20
C SER A 256 -11.43 4.73 16.45
N PRO A 257 -10.61 3.65 16.51
CA PRO A 257 -10.93 2.41 15.82
C PRO A 257 -12.14 1.69 16.43
N VAL A 258 -12.26 1.70 17.76
CA VAL A 258 -13.38 1.08 18.48
C VAL A 258 -14.67 1.82 18.12
N ILE A 259 -14.66 3.14 18.23
CA ILE A 259 -15.80 4.00 17.88
C ILE A 259 -16.18 3.79 16.40
N PHE A 260 -15.21 3.70 15.50
CA PHE A 260 -15.46 3.51 14.07
C PHE A 260 -16.14 2.16 13.77
N VAL A 261 -15.65 1.08 14.37
CA VAL A 261 -16.21 -0.27 14.18
C VAL A 261 -17.63 -0.35 14.75
N GLU A 262 -17.86 0.12 15.97
CA GLU A 262 -19.19 0.11 16.58
C GLU A 262 -20.17 0.97 15.79
N LEU A 263 -19.77 2.17 15.40
CA LEU A 263 -20.61 3.06 14.61
C LEU A 263 -20.95 2.46 13.24
N ARG A 264 -19.97 1.82 12.57
CA ARG A 264 -20.18 1.11 11.29
C ARG A 264 -21.21 0.01 11.44
N ASP A 265 -21.07 -0.84 12.46
CA ASP A 265 -21.93 -2.00 12.64
C ASP A 265 -23.38 -1.56 12.94
N ILE A 266 -23.56 -0.53 13.78
CA ILE A 266 -24.87 0.09 14.03
C ILE A 266 -25.47 0.67 12.75
N LEU A 267 -24.68 1.38 11.94
CA LEU A 267 -25.17 2.00 10.69
C LEU A 267 -25.58 0.96 9.65
N LEU A 268 -24.83 -0.13 9.53
CA LEU A 268 -25.11 -1.21 8.59
C LEU A 268 -26.34 -2.03 9.02
N GLU A 269 -26.56 -2.22 10.32
CA GLU A 269 -27.76 -2.87 10.84
C GLU A 269 -29.00 -1.96 10.69
N ALA A 270 -28.85 -0.66 10.90
CA ALA A 270 -29.96 0.30 10.83
C ALA A 270 -30.48 0.55 9.40
N ASN A 271 -29.64 0.42 8.36
CA ASN A 271 -30.04 0.74 6.99
C ASN A 271 -29.54 -0.29 5.95
N PRO A 272 -30.31 -1.37 5.69
CA PRO A 272 -29.93 -2.46 4.78
C PRO A 272 -29.65 -2.00 3.33
N GLN A 273 -30.31 -0.92 2.89
CA GLN A 273 -30.11 -0.35 1.55
C GLN A 273 -28.72 0.26 1.35
N ILE A 274 -28.06 0.69 2.43
CA ILE A 274 -26.68 1.23 2.39
C ILE A 274 -25.68 0.06 2.39
N ALA A 275 -26.00 -1.04 3.07
CA ALA A 275 -25.14 -2.21 3.15
C ALA A 275 -24.91 -2.87 1.77
N ASP A 276 -25.91 -2.85 0.88
CA ASP A 276 -25.80 -3.37 -0.49
C ASP A 276 -25.05 -2.42 -1.44
N ALA A 277 -25.04 -1.12 -1.13
CA ALA A 277 -24.35 -0.11 -1.92
C ALA A 277 -22.85 0.04 -1.58
N LEU A 278 -22.42 -0.42 -0.40
CA LEU A 278 -21.00 -0.35 0.00
C LEU A 278 -20.18 -1.49 -0.63
N PRO A 279 -19.05 -1.18 -1.28
CA PRO A 279 -18.08 -2.18 -1.70
C PRO A 279 -17.60 -3.02 -0.50
N ASP A 280 -17.38 -4.32 -0.69
CA ASP A 280 -16.93 -5.22 0.39
C ASP A 280 -15.65 -4.73 1.10
N VAL A 281 -14.79 -4.01 0.38
CA VAL A 281 -13.58 -3.39 0.92
C VAL A 281 -13.87 -2.34 1.99
N ALA A 282 -14.99 -1.61 1.87
CA ALA A 282 -15.40 -0.61 2.85
C ALA A 282 -15.96 -1.25 4.13
N LYS A 283 -16.51 -2.48 4.02
CA LYS A 283 -17.05 -3.24 5.16
C LYS A 283 -15.93 -3.76 6.07
N THR A 284 -14.77 -4.10 5.49
CA THR A 284 -13.61 -4.65 6.22
C THR A 284 -12.54 -3.60 6.56
N LEU A 285 -12.83 -2.30 6.38
CA LEU A 285 -11.84 -1.26 6.61
C LEU A 285 -11.65 -1.05 8.12
N GLU A 286 -10.45 -1.34 8.61
CA GLU A 286 -10.10 -1.18 10.02
C GLU A 286 -9.00 -0.12 10.19
N PRO A 287 -9.23 0.93 11.01
CA PRO A 287 -8.21 1.91 11.31
C PRO A 287 -7.06 1.26 12.10
N VAL A 288 -5.85 1.29 11.56
CA VAL A 288 -4.66 0.75 12.23
C VAL A 288 -3.90 1.86 12.95
N ILE A 289 -3.65 1.66 14.23
CA ILE A 289 -2.83 2.58 15.03
C ILE A 289 -1.35 2.23 14.84
N VAL A 290 -0.57 3.20 14.36
CA VAL A 290 0.89 3.07 14.26
C VAL A 290 1.50 3.49 15.60
N MET A 291 2.14 2.58 16.33
CA MET A 291 2.64 2.86 17.69
C MET A 291 3.56 4.09 17.77
N MET A 292 4.38 4.34 16.73
CA MET A 292 5.27 5.50 16.65
C MET A 292 4.54 6.84 16.49
N SER A 293 3.26 6.84 16.08
CA SER A 293 2.51 8.09 15.92
C SER A 293 2.13 8.71 17.26
N ILE A 294 1.97 7.91 18.32
CA ILE A 294 1.59 8.37 19.66
C ILE A 294 2.63 9.33 20.27
N PRO A 295 3.92 8.94 20.41
CA PRO A 295 4.93 9.87 20.94
C PRO A 295 5.16 11.05 19.99
N LEU A 296 5.03 10.83 18.66
CA LEU A 296 5.19 11.90 17.68
C LEU A 296 4.07 12.96 17.81
N SER A 297 2.81 12.56 17.93
CA SER A 297 1.68 13.48 18.09
C SER A 297 1.74 14.24 19.40
N PHE A 298 2.16 13.57 20.48
CA PHE A 298 2.41 14.23 21.76
C PHE A 298 3.50 15.31 21.64
N GLY A 299 4.62 14.96 20.99
CA GLY A 299 5.72 15.90 20.76
C GLY A 299 5.30 17.12 19.93
N ILE A 300 4.50 16.90 18.88
CA ILE A 300 3.95 18.00 18.06
C ILE A 300 3.03 18.89 18.89
N SER A 301 2.16 18.32 19.73
CA SER A 301 1.25 19.08 20.60
C SER A 301 2.01 20.01 21.56
N VAL A 302 3.04 19.48 22.23
CA VAL A 302 3.89 20.27 23.13
C VAL A 302 4.66 21.34 22.36
N LEU A 303 5.23 21.00 21.19
CA LEU A 303 5.95 21.94 20.34
C LEU A 303 5.07 23.13 19.94
N VAL A 304 3.82 22.88 19.56
CA VAL A 304 2.86 23.93 19.18
C VAL A 304 2.50 24.80 20.37
N GLY A 305 2.29 24.22 21.54
CA GLY A 305 2.10 24.97 22.79
C GLY A 305 3.25 25.92 23.08
N VAL A 306 4.49 25.45 22.91
CA VAL A 306 5.69 26.27 23.08
C VAL A 306 5.75 27.39 22.05
N VAL A 307 5.65 27.07 20.75
CA VAL A 307 5.80 28.03 19.65
C VAL A 307 4.76 29.15 19.75
N PHE A 308 3.48 28.81 19.93
CA PHE A 308 2.40 29.79 20.01
C PHE A 308 2.26 30.46 21.39
N GLY A 309 2.81 29.86 22.45
CA GLY A 309 2.85 30.43 23.80
C GLY A 309 3.99 31.42 24.04
N ILE A 310 5.11 31.31 23.30
CA ILE A 310 6.28 32.19 23.47
C ILE A 310 5.94 33.66 23.20
N TYR A 311 5.22 33.95 22.10
CA TYR A 311 4.88 35.32 21.73
C TYR A 311 4.08 36.07 22.82
N PRO A 312 2.93 35.56 23.31
CA PRO A 312 2.18 36.22 24.38
C PRO A 312 3.00 36.31 25.68
N ALA A 313 3.78 35.28 26.02
CA ALA A 313 4.62 35.27 27.22
C ALA A 313 5.68 36.39 27.19
N ILE A 314 6.35 36.59 26.05
CA ILE A 314 7.31 37.69 25.86
C ILE A 314 6.61 39.04 25.94
N ARG A 315 5.42 39.17 25.33
CA ARG A 315 4.64 40.41 25.36
C ARG A 315 4.24 40.78 26.80
N ALA A 316 3.79 39.81 27.59
CA ALA A 316 3.47 39.98 29.01
C ALA A 316 4.68 40.46 29.82
N ALA A 317 5.84 39.84 29.62
CA ALA A 317 7.04 40.15 30.38
C ALA A 317 7.62 41.55 30.10
N LYS A 318 7.38 42.08 28.88
CA LYS A 318 7.84 43.40 28.45
C LYS A 318 6.92 44.56 28.87
N MET A 319 5.79 44.27 29.51
CA MET A 319 4.87 45.30 29.98
C MET A 319 5.51 46.19 31.07
N ASP A 320 5.30 47.50 30.97
CA ASP A 320 5.81 48.45 31.97
C ASP A 320 4.97 48.36 33.26
N PRO A 321 5.58 48.08 34.43
CA PRO A 321 4.86 48.02 35.69
C PRO A 321 4.09 49.31 36.03
N ILE A 322 4.56 50.49 35.59
CA ILE A 322 3.86 51.76 35.85
C ILE A 322 2.57 51.84 35.02
N GLU A 323 2.64 51.44 33.75
CA GLU A 323 1.48 51.45 32.83
C GLU A 323 0.46 50.38 33.23
N ALA A 324 0.92 49.20 33.63
CA ALA A 324 0.08 48.11 34.11
C ALA A 324 -0.71 48.42 35.39
N LEU A 325 -0.22 49.34 36.24
CA LEU A 325 -0.90 49.78 37.47
C LEU A 325 -1.81 50.99 37.25
N ARG A 326 -1.70 51.67 36.11
CA ARG A 326 -2.44 52.88 35.76
C ARG A 326 -3.75 52.58 35.02
N HIS A 327 -3.87 51.40 34.42
CA HIS A 327 -5.12 50.95 33.83
C HIS A 327 -6.10 50.48 34.92
N GLU A 328 -7.25 51.16 34.98
CA GLU A 328 -8.53 50.60 35.48
C GLU A 328 -9.19 49.76 34.40
#